data_AF-A0A6L6R1K8-F1
#
_entry.id   AF-A0A6L6R1K8-F1
#
_cell.length_a   1.000
_cell.length_b   1.000
_cell.length_c   1.000
_cell.angle_alpha   90.00
_cell.angle_beta   90.00
_cell.angle_gamma   90.00
#
_symmetry.space_group_name_H-M   'P 1'
#
loop_
_entity.id
_entity.type
_entity.pdbx_description
1 polymer ?
#
loop_
_entity_poly.entity_id
_entity_poly.type
_entity_poly.pdbx_seq_one_letter_code
_entity_poly.pdbx_strand_id
1 'polypeptide(L)'
;MGPSRAFVRSTVVAGLAICSIAVGLTGPASPATAADGLSVRTAPDPRGPVVQRATWRAYLTAISDAAVALPSEVESDLLLPAPSDPRTRWRTIDGAEYLLVTSLRYAPVTTVEPGAQFTLDSSRWVAIPGQLAEECVRYSCVNLGAQRLDMQLKQLMGLPPDADYRYVSEFWVKPSDMFRPCTDPRIASQSCPELTVGASGGVPATVGEVNLSDFLWSQANYAWRAPDQFRPKQARSCAQDFANASVGQCYGFPWTRLGYTYDWTPGAKDDVGVTEFVVAKGATAYLERVGSQREIFPYAKGRA
;
A
#
# COMPACT_ATOMS: atom_id res chain seq x y z
N MET A 1 8.96 6.23 -65.43
CA MET A 1 7.94 6.80 -66.33
C MET A 1 6.56 6.44 -65.78
N GLY A 2 5.68 7.43 -65.58
CA GLY A 2 4.27 7.24 -65.21
C GLY A 2 3.93 7.32 -63.71
N PRO A 3 2.73 7.80 -63.31
CA PRO A 3 2.64 9.01 -62.46
C PRO A 3 1.64 8.97 -61.28
N SER A 4 1.64 10.09 -60.56
CA SER A 4 0.51 10.81 -59.92
C SER A 4 -0.10 10.40 -58.57
N ARG A 5 -0.08 11.41 -57.68
CA ARG A 5 -0.79 11.55 -56.41
C ARG A 5 -2.29 11.78 -56.63
N ALA A 6 -3.12 11.30 -55.70
CA ALA A 6 -4.48 11.81 -55.48
C ALA A 6 -4.76 11.99 -53.98
N PHE A 7 -5.30 13.17 -53.69
CA PHE A 7 -5.71 13.73 -52.40
C PHE A 7 -7.13 13.25 -52.07
N VAL A 8 -7.44 12.91 -50.82
CA VAL A 8 -8.84 12.70 -50.37
C VAL A 8 -9.20 13.80 -49.39
N ARG A 9 -10.22 14.60 -49.76
CA ARG A 9 -10.93 15.56 -48.90
C ARG A 9 -12.09 14.83 -48.22
N SER A 10 -12.23 14.97 -46.90
CA SER A 10 -13.46 14.60 -46.18
C SER A 10 -14.36 15.82 -46.01
N THR A 11 -15.61 15.67 -46.43
CA THR A 11 -16.68 16.66 -46.40
C THR A 11 -17.43 16.60 -45.08
N VAL A 12 -17.66 17.77 -44.48
CA VAL A 12 -18.59 18.00 -43.35
C VAL A 12 -19.99 18.19 -43.93
N VAL A 13 -21.00 17.52 -43.36
CA VAL A 13 -22.42 17.87 -43.57
C VAL A 13 -23.12 17.97 -42.21
N ALA A 14 -23.63 19.17 -41.94
CA ALA A 14 -24.52 19.52 -40.85
C ALA A 14 -25.98 19.24 -41.26
N GLY A 15 -26.81 18.80 -40.33
CA GLY A 15 -28.27 18.67 -40.49
C GLY A 15 -28.99 19.28 -39.30
N LEU A 16 -29.59 20.46 -39.51
CA LEU A 16 -30.62 21.06 -38.66
C LEU A 16 -31.98 20.39 -38.93
N ALA A 17 -32.81 20.26 -37.90
CA ALA A 17 -34.26 20.12 -38.06
C ALA A 17 -34.99 21.03 -37.05
N ILE A 18 -36.02 21.70 -37.56
CA ILE A 18 -36.72 22.86 -37.02
C ILE A 18 -38.06 22.44 -36.39
N CYS A 19 -38.33 23.00 -35.21
CA CYS A 19 -39.57 23.56 -34.65
C CYS A 19 -40.96 23.04 -35.10
N SER A 20 -41.80 22.73 -34.11
CA SER A 20 -43.26 22.93 -34.18
C SER A 20 -43.78 23.51 -32.87
N ILE A 21 -44.61 24.55 -32.99
CA ILE A 21 -45.29 25.33 -31.94
C ILE A 21 -46.68 24.76 -31.69
N ALA A 22 -47.15 24.76 -30.44
CA ALA A 22 -48.56 24.84 -30.10
C ALA A 22 -48.77 25.64 -28.81
N VAL A 23 -49.75 26.54 -28.83
CA VAL A 23 -50.12 27.55 -27.81
C VAL A 23 -51.49 27.21 -27.21
N GLY A 24 -51.67 27.54 -25.92
CA GLY A 24 -52.96 27.72 -25.22
C GLY A 24 -53.27 26.61 -24.21
N LEU A 25 -53.76 26.81 -22.98
CA LEU A 25 -54.46 27.93 -22.32
C LEU A 25 -54.32 27.78 -20.78
N THR A 26 -54.67 28.86 -20.08
CA THR A 26 -54.56 29.20 -18.66
C THR A 26 -55.30 28.29 -17.64
N GLY A 27 -54.72 28.12 -16.44
CA GLY A 27 -55.39 27.64 -15.22
C GLY A 27 -54.59 28.02 -13.95
N PRO A 28 -55.24 28.31 -12.80
CA PRO A 28 -54.63 29.05 -11.69
C PRO A 28 -53.76 28.19 -10.78
N ALA A 29 -52.79 28.86 -10.14
CA ALA A 29 -51.84 28.29 -9.20
C ALA A 29 -52.51 27.70 -7.94
N SER A 30 -51.96 26.58 -7.47
CA SER A 30 -52.11 26.10 -6.08
C SER A 30 -50.80 25.41 -5.67
N PRO A 31 -50.44 25.47 -4.38
CA PRO A 31 -49.05 25.50 -3.94
C PRO A 31 -48.41 24.11 -3.98
N ALA A 32 -47.21 24.03 -4.56
CA ALA A 32 -46.37 22.86 -4.47
C ALA A 32 -45.84 22.72 -3.03
N THR A 33 -46.33 21.71 -2.32
CA THR A 33 -45.65 21.17 -1.15
C THR A 33 -44.33 20.56 -1.61
N ALA A 34 -43.22 21.08 -1.07
CA ALA A 34 -41.87 20.59 -1.29
C ALA A 34 -41.76 19.11 -0.89
N ALA A 35 -41.46 18.26 -1.86
CA ALA A 35 -41.05 16.88 -1.64
C ALA A 35 -39.71 16.65 -2.35
N ASP A 36 -38.75 16.21 -1.53
CA ASP A 36 -37.53 15.48 -1.86
C ASP A 36 -36.59 16.06 -2.91
N GLY A 37 -35.59 16.79 -2.40
CA GLY A 37 -34.31 16.96 -3.06
C GLY A 37 -33.67 15.60 -3.30
N LEU A 38 -33.78 15.14 -4.55
CA LEU A 38 -33.05 13.99 -5.08
C LEU A 38 -31.54 14.25 -4.90
N SER A 39 -30.97 13.68 -3.84
CA SER A 39 -29.53 13.66 -3.66
C SER A 39 -28.90 12.83 -4.78
N VAL A 40 -28.32 13.52 -5.75
CA VAL A 40 -27.47 12.90 -6.76
C VAL A 40 -26.26 12.34 -6.03
N ARG A 41 -26.27 11.05 -5.75
CA ARG A 41 -25.07 10.31 -5.34
C ARG A 41 -24.11 10.33 -6.52
N THR A 42 -23.16 11.25 -6.51
CA THR A 42 -22.04 11.25 -7.45
C THR A 42 -21.28 9.93 -7.28
N ALA A 43 -21.10 9.21 -8.38
CA ALA A 43 -20.23 8.03 -8.39
C ALA A 43 -18.80 8.46 -7.96
N PRO A 44 -18.05 7.63 -7.23
CA PRO A 44 -16.66 7.93 -6.88
C PRO A 44 -15.83 8.21 -8.14
N ASP A 45 -15.00 9.26 -8.15
CA ASP A 45 -14.06 9.53 -9.25
C ASP A 45 -13.15 8.30 -9.43
N PRO A 46 -13.11 7.66 -10.62
CA PRO A 46 -12.29 6.49 -10.89
C PRO A 46 -10.77 6.77 -10.86
N ARG A 47 -10.33 8.01 -10.61
CA ARG A 47 -8.92 8.42 -10.56
C ARG A 47 -8.34 8.56 -9.15
N GLY A 48 -9.12 8.34 -8.10
CA GLY A 48 -8.68 8.57 -6.72
C GLY A 48 -8.48 10.07 -6.42
N PRO A 49 -8.15 10.44 -5.17
CA PRO A 49 -7.90 11.83 -4.81
C PRO A 49 -6.66 12.38 -5.54
N VAL A 50 -6.74 13.63 -6.02
CA VAL A 50 -5.59 14.31 -6.62
C VAL A 50 -4.53 14.54 -5.54
N VAL A 51 -3.40 13.84 -5.65
CA VAL A 51 -2.26 13.99 -4.73
C VAL A 51 -1.59 15.35 -4.94
N GLN A 52 -1.39 16.10 -3.86
CA GLN A 52 -0.75 17.41 -3.93
C GLN A 52 0.75 17.28 -4.25
N ARG A 53 1.32 18.27 -4.96
CA ARG A 53 2.76 18.31 -5.25
C ARG A 53 3.64 18.27 -4.00
N ALA A 54 3.18 18.86 -2.89
CA ALA A 54 3.89 18.82 -1.62
C ALA A 54 3.95 17.39 -1.05
N THR A 55 2.86 16.63 -1.15
CA THR A 55 2.80 15.21 -0.76
C THR A 55 3.76 14.37 -1.59
N TRP A 56 3.77 14.57 -2.91
CA TRP A 56 4.76 13.92 -3.78
C TRP A 56 6.19 14.28 -3.41
N ARG A 57 6.47 15.56 -3.10
CA ARG A 57 7.81 15.97 -2.68
C ARG A 57 8.25 15.27 -1.40
N ALA A 58 7.39 15.18 -0.39
CA ALA A 58 7.70 14.46 0.85
C ALA A 58 8.06 12.99 0.56
N TYR A 59 7.25 12.30 -0.25
CA TYR A 59 7.51 10.92 -0.65
C TYR A 59 8.82 10.75 -1.45
N LEU A 60 9.11 11.66 -2.38
CA LEU A 60 10.34 11.62 -3.17
C LEU A 60 11.59 11.88 -2.32
N THR A 61 11.49 12.75 -1.32
CA THR A 61 12.56 12.95 -0.33
C THR A 61 12.79 11.67 0.46
N ALA A 62 11.74 11.03 0.96
CA ALA A 62 11.84 9.77 1.68
C ALA A 62 12.48 8.66 0.84
N ILE A 63 12.12 8.56 -0.45
CA ILE A 63 12.76 7.62 -1.39
C ILE A 63 14.26 7.89 -1.52
N SER A 64 14.65 9.17 -1.66
CA SER A 64 16.04 9.55 -1.82
C SER A 64 16.86 9.28 -0.55
N ASP A 65 16.27 9.52 0.61
CA ASP A 65 16.92 9.38 1.92
C ASP A 65 17.08 7.89 2.28
N ALA A 66 15.98 7.13 2.26
CA ALA A 66 15.98 5.69 2.55
C ALA A 66 16.84 4.85 1.58
N ALA A 67 17.18 5.38 0.39
CA ALA A 67 18.07 4.71 -0.56
C ALA A 67 19.50 4.52 -0.02
N VAL A 68 19.91 5.30 0.99
CA VAL A 68 21.22 5.19 1.64
C VAL A 68 21.02 5.05 3.14
N ALA A 69 21.13 3.82 3.66
CA ALA A 69 21.07 3.60 5.09
C ALA A 69 22.33 4.14 5.78
N LEU A 70 22.16 4.98 6.80
CA LEU A 70 23.23 5.58 7.58
C LEU A 70 23.34 4.92 8.97
N PRO A 71 24.55 4.87 9.57
CA PRO A 71 24.70 4.34 10.93
C PRO A 71 23.86 5.08 11.98
N SER A 72 23.59 6.37 11.76
CA SER A 72 22.77 7.21 12.63
C SER A 72 21.27 6.90 12.58
N GLU A 73 20.82 6.15 11.57
CA GLU A 73 19.42 5.75 11.37
C GLU A 73 19.15 4.34 11.92
N VAL A 74 20.19 3.67 12.46
CA VAL A 74 20.06 2.33 13.01
C VAL A 74 19.23 2.39 14.29
N GLU A 75 18.05 1.80 14.23
CA GLU A 75 17.20 1.59 15.38
C GLU A 75 17.66 0.41 16.23
N SER A 76 17.49 0.52 17.55
CA SER A 76 17.81 -0.53 18.53
C SER A 76 16.58 -1.11 19.23
N ASP A 77 15.41 -0.59 18.90
CA ASP A 77 14.12 -0.81 19.57
C ASP A 77 13.16 -1.68 18.74
N LEU A 78 13.48 -2.02 17.49
CA LEU A 78 12.54 -2.61 16.53
C LEU A 78 11.72 -3.75 17.15
N LEU A 79 10.44 -3.79 16.79
CA LEU A 79 9.51 -4.75 17.38
C LEU A 79 10.01 -6.19 17.17
N LEU A 80 10.05 -6.95 18.26
CA LEU A 80 10.25 -8.39 18.26
C LEU A 80 8.91 -9.11 18.23
N PRO A 81 8.64 -9.95 17.22
CA PRO A 81 7.51 -10.84 17.28
C PRO A 81 7.75 -11.91 18.35
N ALA A 82 7.24 -11.68 19.55
CA ALA A 82 7.34 -12.61 20.68
C ALA A 82 5.98 -12.72 21.40
N PRO A 83 5.55 -13.90 21.87
CA PRO A 83 4.28 -14.05 22.59
C PRO A 83 4.09 -13.16 23.81
N SER A 84 5.18 -12.64 24.39
CA SER A 84 5.17 -11.71 25.53
C SER A 84 4.90 -10.25 25.13
N ASP A 85 5.06 -9.88 23.85
CA ASP A 85 4.80 -8.52 23.39
C ASP A 85 3.29 -8.34 23.14
N PRO A 86 2.61 -7.40 23.84
CA PRO A 86 1.16 -7.22 23.76
C PRO A 86 0.67 -6.75 22.38
N ARG A 87 1.57 -6.27 21.51
CA ARG A 87 1.26 -5.86 20.14
C ARG A 87 1.14 -7.06 19.21
N THR A 88 1.65 -8.22 19.61
CA THR A 88 1.63 -9.45 18.81
C THR A 88 0.46 -10.33 19.22
N ARG A 89 -0.05 -11.11 18.26
CA ARG A 89 -1.08 -12.13 18.50
C ARG A 89 -0.59 -13.44 17.92
N TRP A 90 -0.72 -14.49 18.71
CA TRP A 90 -0.26 -15.84 18.38
C TRP A 90 -1.40 -16.83 18.47
N ARG A 91 -1.36 -17.88 17.66
CA ARG A 91 -2.26 -19.03 17.77
C ARG A 91 -1.60 -20.30 17.29
N THR A 92 -1.96 -21.42 17.90
CA THR A 92 -1.59 -22.75 17.43
C THR A 92 -2.61 -23.24 16.39
N ILE A 93 -2.15 -23.68 15.22
CA ILE A 93 -2.97 -24.36 14.20
C ILE A 93 -2.26 -25.67 13.85
N ASP A 94 -2.96 -26.79 13.99
CA ASP A 94 -2.41 -28.13 13.70
C ASP A 94 -1.05 -28.40 14.38
N GLY A 95 -0.90 -27.92 15.62
CA GLY A 95 0.31 -28.11 16.43
C GLY A 95 1.49 -27.20 16.08
N ALA A 96 1.34 -26.25 15.14
CA ALA A 96 2.33 -25.25 14.81
C ALA A 96 1.90 -23.85 15.26
N GLU A 97 2.85 -23.02 15.71
CA GLU A 97 2.61 -21.64 16.09
C GLU A 97 2.53 -20.71 14.86
N TYR A 98 1.51 -19.84 14.86
CA TYR A 98 1.31 -18.82 13.86
C TYR A 98 1.22 -17.44 14.50
N LEU A 99 1.83 -16.47 13.84
CA LEU A 99 1.82 -15.05 14.17
C LEU A 99 0.82 -14.32 13.28
N LEU A 100 0.03 -13.43 13.86
CA LEU A 100 -0.85 -12.54 13.11
C LEU A 100 -0.04 -11.39 12.50
N VAL A 101 -0.18 -11.20 11.19
CA VAL A 101 0.46 -10.12 10.43
C VAL A 101 -0.59 -9.30 9.68
N THR A 102 -0.26 -8.06 9.31
CA THR A 102 -1.15 -7.16 8.55
C THR A 102 -0.48 -6.60 7.29
N SER A 103 -1.26 -6.41 6.23
CA SER A 103 -0.85 -5.75 4.98
C SER A 103 -1.97 -4.87 4.47
N LEU A 104 -1.62 -3.71 3.89
CA LEU A 104 -2.57 -2.95 3.08
C LEU A 104 -2.70 -3.58 1.69
N ARG A 105 -3.87 -3.46 1.08
CA ARG A 105 -4.22 -4.07 -0.22
C ARG A 105 -5.02 -3.12 -1.09
N TYR A 106 -4.83 -3.25 -2.40
CA TYR A 106 -5.59 -2.48 -3.38
C TYR A 106 -7.03 -2.97 -3.56
N ALA A 107 -7.26 -4.25 -3.31
CA ALA A 107 -8.54 -4.92 -3.43
C ALA A 107 -8.80 -5.79 -2.19
N PRO A 108 -10.08 -6.03 -1.84
CA PRO A 108 -10.40 -7.00 -0.81
C PRO A 108 -10.01 -8.40 -1.27
N VAL A 109 -9.73 -9.29 -0.31
CA VAL A 109 -9.59 -10.72 -0.56
C VAL A 109 -11.00 -11.30 -0.60
N THR A 110 -11.47 -11.70 -1.77
CA THR A 110 -12.85 -12.23 -1.95
C THR A 110 -12.87 -13.71 -2.27
N THR A 111 -11.70 -14.31 -2.49
CA THR A 111 -11.55 -15.72 -2.90
C THR A 111 -11.23 -16.64 -1.74
N VAL A 112 -10.96 -16.09 -0.55
CA VAL A 112 -10.60 -16.81 0.66
C VAL A 112 -11.48 -16.27 1.77
N GLU A 113 -12.23 -17.16 2.41
CA GLU A 113 -13.07 -16.80 3.55
C GLU A 113 -12.22 -16.66 4.83
N PRO A 114 -12.63 -15.80 5.80
CA PRO A 114 -12.03 -15.80 7.14
C PRO A 114 -11.98 -17.20 7.75
N GLY A 115 -10.83 -17.55 8.32
CA GLY A 115 -10.51 -18.88 8.85
C GLY A 115 -9.97 -19.87 7.81
N ALA A 116 -10.17 -19.63 6.51
CA ALA A 116 -9.70 -20.54 5.47
C ALA A 116 -8.18 -20.43 5.26
N GLN A 117 -7.57 -21.56 4.92
CA GLN A 117 -6.18 -21.65 4.52
C GLN A 117 -6.01 -21.16 3.07
N PHE A 118 -4.91 -20.49 2.79
CA PHE A 118 -4.46 -20.13 1.45
C PHE A 118 -2.93 -20.18 1.35
N THR A 119 -2.42 -20.18 0.12
CA THR A 119 -0.98 -20.07 -0.16
C THR A 119 -0.68 -18.72 -0.77
N LEU A 120 0.40 -18.07 -0.32
CA LEU A 120 0.86 -16.82 -0.90
C LEU A 120 1.44 -17.06 -2.30
N ASP A 121 0.82 -16.46 -3.32
CA ASP A 121 1.26 -16.52 -4.72
C ASP A 121 2.50 -15.65 -5.02
N SER A 122 2.81 -14.72 -4.11
CA SER A 122 3.96 -13.82 -4.13
C SER A 122 4.27 -13.37 -2.71
N SER A 123 5.52 -13.00 -2.42
CA SER A 123 5.87 -12.56 -1.06
C SER A 123 5.11 -11.28 -0.70
N ARG A 124 4.89 -11.08 0.59
CA ARG A 124 4.05 -9.99 1.12
C ARG A 124 4.83 -9.20 2.14
N TRP A 125 4.92 -7.89 1.91
CA TRP A 125 5.36 -6.96 2.94
C TRP A 125 4.28 -6.86 4.00
N VAL A 126 4.65 -7.02 5.27
CA VAL A 126 3.72 -7.02 6.38
C VAL A 126 4.29 -6.25 7.57
N ALA A 127 3.39 -5.78 8.42
CA ALA A 127 3.69 -5.26 9.75
C ALA A 127 2.97 -6.10 10.80
N ILE A 128 3.26 -5.83 12.08
CA ILE A 128 2.48 -6.38 13.19
C ILE A 128 1.25 -5.50 13.44
N PRO A 129 0.02 -6.06 13.45
CA PRO A 129 -1.20 -5.28 13.59
C PRO A 129 -1.21 -4.37 14.82
N GLY A 130 -0.70 -4.85 15.97
CA GLY A 130 -0.67 -4.07 17.20
C GLY A 130 0.25 -2.84 17.12
N GLN A 131 1.39 -2.92 16.43
CA GLN A 131 2.26 -1.76 16.23
C GLN A 131 1.60 -0.73 15.31
N LEU A 132 1.01 -1.19 14.20
CA LEU A 132 0.31 -0.28 13.30
C LEU A 132 -0.89 0.39 13.99
N ALA A 133 -1.59 -0.33 14.88
CA ALA A 133 -2.64 0.25 15.71
C ALA A 133 -2.11 1.26 16.74
N GLU A 134 -0.96 1.01 17.36
CA GLU A 134 -0.29 1.93 18.28
C GLU A 134 0.12 3.23 17.57
N GLU A 135 0.74 3.13 16.39
CA GLU A 135 1.06 4.30 15.55
C GLU A 135 -0.20 5.05 15.13
N CYS A 136 -1.29 4.34 14.84
CA CYS A 136 -2.58 4.98 14.57
C CYS A 136 -3.13 5.76 15.78
N VAL A 137 -2.89 5.30 17.01
CA VAL A 137 -3.23 6.06 18.22
C VAL A 137 -2.36 7.31 18.31
N ARG A 138 -1.04 7.19 18.08
CA ARG A 138 -0.09 8.33 18.08
C ARG A 138 -0.51 9.43 17.10
N TYR A 139 -0.90 9.05 15.89
CA TYR A 139 -1.37 9.97 14.84
C TYR A 139 -2.86 10.37 14.98
N SER A 140 -3.53 9.98 16.07
CA SER A 140 -4.95 10.27 16.29
C SER A 140 -5.83 9.86 15.10
N CYS A 141 -5.53 8.71 14.49
CA CYS A 141 -6.23 8.18 13.32
C CYS A 141 -7.73 8.05 13.54
N VAL A 142 -8.16 7.87 14.79
CA VAL A 142 -9.57 7.90 15.16
C VAL A 142 -10.26 9.18 14.68
N ASN A 143 -9.59 10.33 14.68
CA ASN A 143 -10.19 11.61 14.26
C ASN A 143 -10.10 11.87 12.73
N LEU A 144 -9.57 10.93 11.96
CA LEU A 144 -9.36 11.08 10.53
C LEU A 144 -10.56 10.58 9.71
N GLY A 145 -10.95 11.37 8.70
CA GLY A 145 -11.82 10.88 7.62
C GLY A 145 -11.08 9.89 6.73
N ALA A 146 -11.83 9.11 5.93
CA ALA A 146 -11.31 8.00 5.12
C ALA A 146 -10.03 8.34 4.33
N GLN A 147 -10.01 9.47 3.62
CA GLN A 147 -8.87 9.87 2.78
C GLN A 147 -7.61 10.21 3.59
N ARG A 148 -7.78 10.80 4.79
CA ARG A 148 -6.65 11.12 5.67
C ARG A 148 -6.13 9.89 6.39
N LEU A 149 -7.02 8.97 6.78
CA LEU A 149 -6.62 7.67 7.31
C LEU A 149 -5.81 6.88 6.28
N ASP A 150 -6.30 6.81 5.04
CA ASP A 150 -5.59 6.17 3.93
C ASP A 150 -4.21 6.76 3.71
N MET A 151 -4.11 8.10 3.68
CA MET A 151 -2.83 8.79 3.55
C MET A 151 -1.88 8.50 4.72
N GLN A 152 -2.39 8.53 5.97
CA GLN A 152 -1.58 8.29 7.16
C GLN A 152 -1.03 6.85 7.19
N LEU A 153 -1.84 5.86 6.81
CA LEU A 153 -1.40 4.47 6.73
C LEU A 153 -0.35 4.26 5.63
N LYS A 154 -0.49 4.94 4.48
CA LYS A 154 0.55 4.94 3.44
C LYS A 154 1.84 5.58 3.91
N GLN A 155 1.75 6.66 4.68
CA GLN A 155 2.90 7.34 5.27
C GLN A 155 3.67 6.42 6.21
N LEU A 156 2.96 5.88 7.20
CA LEU A 156 3.51 4.93 8.17
C LEU A 156 4.14 3.70 7.51
N MET A 157 3.60 3.23 6.38
CA MET A 157 4.07 2.01 5.71
C MET A 157 5.00 2.26 4.51
N GLY A 158 5.43 3.50 4.28
CA GLY A 158 6.31 3.83 3.15
C GLY A 158 5.67 3.63 1.76
N LEU A 159 4.36 3.75 1.62
CA LEU A 159 3.66 3.53 0.35
C LEU A 159 3.50 4.82 -0.46
N PRO A 160 3.44 4.77 -1.80
CA PRO A 160 3.23 5.92 -2.66
C PRO A 160 1.92 6.62 -2.32
N PRO A 161 1.88 7.95 -2.44
CA PRO A 161 0.71 8.72 -2.06
C PRO A 161 -0.53 8.43 -2.93
N ASP A 162 -0.33 8.03 -4.19
CA ASP A 162 -1.37 7.68 -5.15
C ASP A 162 -1.75 6.19 -5.16
N ALA A 163 -1.07 5.36 -4.36
CA ALA A 163 -1.32 3.93 -4.37
C ALA A 163 -2.73 3.60 -3.87
N ASP A 164 -3.44 2.66 -4.49
CA ASP A 164 -4.86 2.45 -4.19
C ASP A 164 -5.15 1.50 -3.01
N TYR A 165 -4.39 1.60 -1.92
CA TYR A 165 -4.37 0.61 -0.83
C TYR A 165 -5.52 0.69 0.20
N ARG A 166 -6.77 0.75 -0.25
CA ARG A 166 -7.96 1.03 0.60
C ARG A 166 -8.40 -0.09 1.55
N TYR A 167 -7.80 -1.27 1.45
CA TYR A 167 -8.18 -2.46 2.23
C TYR A 167 -7.03 -2.90 3.12
N VAL A 168 -7.37 -3.59 4.21
CA VAL A 168 -6.40 -4.23 5.10
C VAL A 168 -6.76 -5.71 5.18
N SER A 169 -5.74 -6.56 5.11
CA SER A 169 -5.86 -7.98 5.39
C SER A 169 -4.99 -8.33 6.58
N GLU A 170 -5.56 -9.02 7.54
CA GLU A 170 -4.83 -9.70 8.60
C GLU A 170 -4.88 -11.20 8.37
N PHE A 171 -3.74 -11.86 8.47
CA PHE A 171 -3.63 -13.30 8.25
C PHE A 171 -2.53 -13.89 9.12
N TRP A 172 -2.67 -15.17 9.40
CA TRP A 172 -1.79 -15.92 10.27
C TRP A 172 -0.74 -16.64 9.44
N VAL A 173 0.54 -16.49 9.82
CA VAL A 173 1.68 -17.08 9.12
C VAL A 173 2.62 -17.76 10.10
N LYS A 174 3.39 -18.75 9.65
CA LYS A 174 4.46 -19.32 10.46
C LYS A 174 5.62 -18.32 10.55
N PRO A 175 6.21 -18.10 11.73
CA PRO A 175 7.39 -17.24 11.85
C PRO A 175 8.58 -17.72 10.99
N SER A 176 8.68 -19.02 10.70
CA SER A 176 9.72 -19.59 9.83
C SER A 176 9.59 -19.18 8.36
N ASP A 177 8.41 -18.70 7.94
CA ASP A 177 8.15 -18.24 6.57
C ASP A 177 8.35 -16.72 6.46
N MET A 178 8.82 -16.07 7.53
CA MET A 178 9.04 -14.64 7.60
C MET A 178 10.53 -14.30 7.69
N PHE A 179 10.89 -13.14 7.16
CA PHE A 179 12.20 -12.53 7.39
C PHE A 179 12.08 -11.02 7.54
N ARG A 180 13.06 -10.43 8.22
CA ARG A 180 13.24 -8.99 8.30
C ARG A 180 13.94 -8.51 7.02
N PRO A 181 13.44 -7.48 6.30
CA PRO A 181 14.00 -7.04 5.03
C PRO A 181 15.24 -6.13 5.22
N CYS A 182 16.19 -6.57 6.03
CA CYS A 182 17.45 -5.88 6.28
C CYS A 182 18.64 -6.85 6.22
N THR A 183 19.84 -6.35 6.44
CA THR A 183 21.09 -7.13 6.49
C THR A 183 21.09 -8.26 7.52
N ASP A 184 20.35 -8.12 8.63
CA ASP A 184 20.02 -9.20 9.56
C ASP A 184 18.57 -9.67 9.36
N PRO A 185 18.33 -10.76 8.61
CA PRO A 185 16.98 -11.17 8.25
C PRO A 185 16.21 -11.86 9.37
N ARG A 186 16.82 -12.04 10.55
CA ARG A 186 16.17 -12.72 11.68
C ARG A 186 15.06 -11.83 12.23
N ILE A 187 13.84 -12.37 12.25
CA ILE A 187 12.69 -11.67 12.85
C ILE A 187 12.84 -11.45 14.36
N ALA A 188 13.71 -12.23 15.02
CA ALA A 188 14.02 -12.13 16.44
C ALA A 188 15.12 -11.10 16.77
N SER A 189 15.54 -10.28 15.81
CA SER A 189 16.48 -9.16 16.03
C SER A 189 15.74 -7.83 16.18
N GLN A 190 16.21 -6.95 17.09
CA GLN A 190 15.68 -5.59 17.32
C GLN A 190 16.43 -4.51 16.57
N SER A 191 17.43 -4.88 15.78
CA SER A 191 18.28 -3.93 15.10
C SER A 191 18.92 -4.55 13.87
N CYS A 192 19.25 -3.71 12.90
CA CYS A 192 20.04 -4.08 11.73
C CYS A 192 21.27 -3.17 11.64
N PRO A 193 22.26 -3.32 12.55
CA PRO A 193 23.38 -2.39 12.65
C PRO A 193 24.41 -2.56 11.53
N GLU A 194 24.45 -3.73 10.89
CA GLU A 194 25.32 -3.97 9.75
C GLU A 194 24.72 -3.30 8.50
N LEU A 195 25.45 -2.41 7.84
CA LEU A 195 24.97 -1.75 6.61
C LEU A 195 25.41 -2.45 5.33
N THR A 196 26.18 -3.52 5.48
CA THR A 196 26.66 -4.38 4.40
C THR A 196 26.21 -5.81 4.66
N VAL A 197 25.90 -6.57 3.62
CA VAL A 197 25.72 -8.03 3.74
C VAL A 197 27.09 -8.62 4.05
N GLY A 198 27.43 -8.74 5.33
CA GLY A 198 28.61 -9.45 5.78
C GLY A 198 28.45 -10.94 5.53
N ALA A 199 29.55 -11.66 5.34
CA ALA A 199 29.58 -13.12 5.38
C ALA A 199 29.37 -13.66 6.81
N SER A 200 28.40 -13.12 7.54
CA SER A 200 28.07 -13.52 8.90
C SER A 200 27.40 -14.89 8.85
N GLY A 201 28.17 -15.91 9.25
CA GLY A 201 27.68 -17.28 9.36
C GLY A 201 26.43 -17.34 10.23
N GLY A 202 25.41 -18.06 9.76
CA GLY A 202 24.13 -18.23 10.46
C GLY A 202 22.94 -17.51 9.83
N VAL A 203 23.16 -16.66 8.83
CA VAL A 203 22.06 -16.14 8.00
C VAL A 203 21.61 -17.24 7.02
N PRO A 204 20.32 -17.62 7.01
CA PRO A 204 19.82 -18.58 6.03
C PRO A 204 19.95 -18.00 4.62
N ALA A 205 20.44 -18.78 3.65
CA ALA A 205 20.51 -18.32 2.27
C ALA A 205 19.12 -18.04 1.67
N THR A 206 18.09 -18.73 2.19
CA THR A 206 16.72 -18.68 1.70
C THR A 206 15.69 -18.70 2.83
N VAL A 207 14.55 -18.04 2.64
CA VAL A 207 13.33 -18.21 3.45
C VAL A 207 12.17 -18.55 2.51
N GLY A 208 11.59 -19.74 2.67
CA GLY A 208 10.70 -20.30 1.64
C GLY A 208 11.40 -20.39 0.28
N GLU A 209 10.75 -19.88 -0.76
CA GLU A 209 11.33 -19.79 -2.12
C GLU A 209 12.23 -18.55 -2.33
N VAL A 210 12.38 -17.67 -1.33
CA VAL A 210 13.07 -16.38 -1.49
C VAL A 210 14.56 -16.52 -1.20
N ASN A 211 15.42 -16.16 -2.16
CA ASN A 211 16.86 -15.95 -1.92
C ASN A 211 17.09 -14.57 -1.28
N LEU A 212 17.68 -14.55 -0.07
CA LEU A 212 17.81 -13.32 0.71
C LEU A 212 18.87 -12.36 0.13
N SER A 213 19.92 -12.88 -0.50
CA SER A 213 20.94 -12.05 -1.15
C SER A 213 20.37 -11.34 -2.37
N ASP A 214 19.61 -12.06 -3.20
CA ASP A 214 18.93 -11.48 -4.37
C ASP A 214 17.88 -10.46 -3.95
N PHE A 215 17.14 -10.73 -2.86
CA PHE A 215 16.20 -9.79 -2.27
C PHE A 215 16.89 -8.49 -1.85
N LEU A 216 17.93 -8.58 -1.00
CA LEU A 216 18.61 -7.40 -0.46
C LEU A 216 19.31 -6.60 -1.57
N TRP A 217 19.90 -7.31 -2.54
CA TRP A 217 20.47 -6.70 -3.72
C TRP A 217 19.40 -5.95 -4.53
N SER A 218 18.23 -6.53 -4.74
CA SER A 218 17.12 -5.87 -5.45
C SER A 218 16.62 -4.63 -4.70
N GLN A 219 16.46 -4.70 -3.37
CA GLN A 219 16.12 -3.53 -2.57
C GLN A 219 17.16 -2.42 -2.75
N ALA A 220 18.45 -2.74 -2.59
CA ALA A 220 19.52 -1.76 -2.71
C ALA A 220 19.60 -1.11 -4.12
N ASN A 221 19.41 -1.89 -5.19
CA ASN A 221 19.54 -1.39 -6.56
C ASN A 221 18.33 -0.59 -7.06
N TYR A 222 17.15 -0.78 -6.45
CA TYR A 222 15.91 -0.16 -6.90
C TYR A 222 15.28 0.82 -5.90
N ALA A 223 15.77 0.91 -4.66
CA ALA A 223 15.25 1.81 -3.63
C ALA A 223 15.14 3.28 -4.10
N TRP A 224 16.14 3.78 -4.84
CA TRP A 224 16.18 5.17 -5.35
C TRP A 224 15.17 5.46 -6.47
N ARG A 225 14.56 4.44 -7.07
CA ARG A 225 13.65 4.64 -8.21
C ARG A 225 12.28 5.03 -7.72
N ALA A 226 12.01 6.33 -7.66
CA ALA A 226 10.67 6.80 -7.39
C ALA A 226 9.67 6.41 -8.50
N PRO A 227 8.40 6.13 -8.16
CA PRO A 227 7.33 6.10 -9.14
C PRO A 227 7.22 7.48 -9.79
N ASP A 228 7.27 7.52 -11.12
CA ASP A 228 7.06 8.77 -11.86
C ASP A 228 5.56 8.99 -12.06
N GLN A 229 5.08 10.17 -11.66
CA GLN A 229 3.70 10.65 -11.77
C GLN A 229 3.11 10.59 -13.19
N PHE A 230 3.95 10.40 -14.22
CA PHE A 230 3.56 10.28 -15.63
C PHE A 230 3.71 8.87 -16.21
N ARG A 231 4.05 7.86 -15.40
CA ARG A 231 4.21 6.49 -15.92
C ARG A 231 2.86 5.87 -16.31
N PRO A 232 2.84 4.98 -17.31
CA PRO A 232 1.65 4.19 -17.61
C PRO A 232 1.24 3.37 -16.38
N LYS A 233 -0.08 3.14 -16.22
CA LYS A 233 -0.73 2.38 -15.12
C LYS A 233 -0.21 0.94 -14.90
N GLN A 234 0.82 0.50 -15.62
CA GLN A 234 1.41 -0.83 -15.58
C GLN A 234 2.77 -0.87 -14.84
N ALA A 235 3.27 0.25 -14.30
CA ALA A 235 4.48 0.24 -13.48
C ALA A 235 4.26 -0.60 -12.21
N ARG A 236 5.14 -1.57 -11.95
CA ARG A 236 5.11 -2.46 -10.77
C ARG A 236 6.22 -2.07 -9.80
N SER A 237 6.09 -2.43 -8.51
CA SER A 237 7.21 -2.27 -7.59
C SER A 237 8.20 -3.44 -7.69
N CYS A 238 9.49 -3.13 -7.80
CA CYS A 238 10.54 -4.16 -7.87
C CYS A 238 10.71 -4.86 -6.53
N ALA A 239 10.40 -4.11 -5.48
CA ALA A 239 10.50 -4.54 -4.11
C ALA A 239 9.34 -5.47 -3.71
N GLN A 240 8.26 -5.54 -4.51
CA GLN A 240 7.15 -6.50 -4.31
C GLN A 240 7.29 -7.76 -5.16
N ASP A 241 7.86 -7.65 -6.36
CA ASP A 241 7.93 -8.78 -7.30
C ASP A 241 9.22 -9.61 -7.14
N PHE A 242 10.23 -9.11 -6.40
CA PHE A 242 11.55 -9.74 -6.17
C PHE A 242 12.23 -10.25 -7.45
N ALA A 243 11.81 -9.74 -8.61
CA ALA A 243 12.29 -10.15 -9.89
C ALA A 243 13.42 -9.22 -10.31
N ASN A 244 14.49 -9.82 -10.84
CA ASN A 244 15.51 -9.09 -11.58
C ASN A 244 14.78 -8.42 -12.76
N ALA A 245 14.59 -7.10 -12.67
CA ALA A 245 13.70 -6.39 -13.58
C ALA A 245 14.34 -6.34 -14.99
N SER A 246 14.05 -7.33 -15.83
CA SER A 246 14.32 -7.30 -17.27
C SER A 246 13.54 -6.19 -18.01
N VAL A 247 12.74 -5.41 -17.29
CA VAL A 247 11.87 -4.36 -17.82
C VAL A 247 11.99 -3.11 -16.94
N GLY A 248 12.51 -2.02 -17.51
CA GLY A 248 12.77 -0.73 -16.84
C GLY A 248 11.54 0.03 -16.32
N GLN A 249 10.42 -0.65 -16.04
CA GLN A 249 9.16 -0.08 -15.57
C GLN A 249 8.88 -0.42 -14.10
N CYS A 250 9.84 -0.10 -13.24
CA CYS A 250 9.83 -0.64 -11.90
C CYS A 250 10.37 0.38 -10.87
N TYR A 251 9.66 0.56 -9.75
CA TYR A 251 9.94 1.55 -8.70
C TYR A 251 10.24 0.91 -7.34
N GLY A 252 10.95 1.62 -6.47
CA GLY A 252 11.23 1.25 -5.08
C GLY A 252 10.27 1.90 -4.10
N PHE A 253 10.33 1.48 -2.85
CA PHE A 253 9.67 2.13 -1.72
C PHE A 253 10.76 2.66 -0.78
N PRO A 254 10.47 3.63 0.10
CA PRO A 254 11.40 4.10 1.11
C PRO A 254 11.42 3.08 2.28
N TRP A 255 11.82 1.86 1.95
CA TRP A 255 12.08 0.78 2.88
C TRP A 255 13.58 0.80 3.17
N THR A 256 13.92 1.06 4.41
CA THR A 256 15.25 1.56 4.79
C THR A 256 16.35 0.52 4.68
N ARG A 257 15.97 -0.77 4.59
CA ARG A 257 16.86 -1.92 4.83
C ARG A 257 17.46 -1.92 6.23
N LEU A 258 16.86 -1.17 7.16
CA LEU A 258 17.17 -1.17 8.59
C LEU A 258 16.08 -1.85 9.41
N GLY A 259 15.06 -2.43 8.75
CA GLY A 259 14.00 -3.21 9.40
C GLY A 259 12.78 -2.39 9.81
N TYR A 260 12.64 -1.16 9.30
CA TYR A 260 11.48 -0.29 9.48
C TYR A 260 11.16 0.50 8.19
N THR A 261 9.89 0.85 8.00
CA THR A 261 9.43 1.68 6.88
C THR A 261 9.76 3.14 7.14
N TYR A 262 10.11 3.92 6.13
CA TYR A 262 10.26 5.37 6.32
C TYR A 262 8.89 6.04 6.52
N ASP A 263 8.69 6.71 7.65
CA ASP A 263 7.51 7.55 7.88
C ASP A 263 7.71 8.91 7.23
N TRP A 264 7.04 9.12 6.10
CA TRP A 264 7.11 10.37 5.36
C TRP A 264 5.96 11.34 5.71
N THR A 265 5.27 11.15 6.84
CA THR A 265 4.28 12.10 7.34
C THR A 265 4.92 13.49 7.52
N PRO A 266 4.37 14.56 6.90
CA PRO A 266 4.87 15.91 7.11
C PRO A 266 4.86 16.31 8.58
N GLY A 267 6.03 16.62 9.12
CA GLY A 267 6.19 17.01 10.53
C GLY A 267 6.20 15.84 11.51
N ALA A 268 6.44 14.61 11.03
CA ALA A 268 6.81 13.50 11.91
C ALA A 268 8.01 13.89 12.79
N LYS A 269 8.06 13.32 13.99
CA LYS A 269 9.12 13.61 14.97
C LYS A 269 10.47 13.08 14.49
N ASP A 270 10.42 11.92 13.84
CA ASP A 270 11.50 11.17 13.23
C ASP A 270 10.92 10.48 11.98
N ASP A 271 11.79 9.94 11.15
CA ASP A 271 11.41 9.31 9.88
C ASP A 271 11.13 7.81 10.03
N VAL A 272 10.86 7.35 11.26
CA VAL A 272 10.73 5.93 11.62
C VAL A 272 9.25 5.52 11.65
N GLY A 273 8.87 4.70 10.67
CA GLY A 273 7.55 4.08 10.58
C GLY A 273 7.47 2.76 11.35
N VAL A 274 6.65 1.84 10.83
CA VAL A 274 6.44 0.52 11.46
C VAL A 274 7.60 -0.43 11.17
N THR A 275 7.79 -1.38 12.08
CA THR A 275 8.74 -2.48 11.89
C THR A 275 8.31 -3.33 10.70
N GLU A 276 9.27 -3.64 9.82
CA GLU A 276 9.02 -4.34 8.56
C GLU A 276 9.32 -5.83 8.65
N PHE A 277 8.46 -6.61 8.01
CA PHE A 277 8.67 -8.03 7.75
C PHE A 277 8.21 -8.38 6.34
N VAL A 278 8.75 -9.48 5.81
CA VAL A 278 8.28 -10.07 4.57
C VAL A 278 7.91 -11.52 4.82
N VAL A 279 6.69 -11.90 4.42
CA VAL A 279 6.27 -13.30 4.36
C VAL A 279 6.63 -13.83 2.97
N ALA A 280 7.42 -14.89 2.91
CA ALA A 280 7.90 -15.47 1.67
C ALA A 280 6.75 -16.00 0.77
N LYS A 281 6.96 -15.90 -0.55
CA LYS A 281 6.12 -16.61 -1.52
C LYS A 281 6.07 -18.11 -1.19
N GLY A 282 4.91 -18.72 -1.39
CA GLY A 282 4.68 -20.14 -1.11
C GLY A 282 4.33 -20.43 0.35
N ALA A 283 4.41 -19.44 1.25
CA ALA A 283 4.00 -19.60 2.64
C ALA A 283 2.53 -20.00 2.73
N THR A 284 2.24 -20.95 3.63
CA THR A 284 0.88 -21.29 4.03
C THR A 284 0.39 -20.25 5.03
N ALA A 285 -0.76 -19.67 4.76
CA ALA A 285 -1.39 -18.68 5.61
C ALA A 285 -2.87 -19.01 5.85
N TYR A 286 -3.43 -18.40 6.87
CA TYR A 286 -4.86 -18.50 7.16
C TYR A 286 -5.43 -17.10 7.31
N LEU A 287 -6.50 -16.78 6.59
CA LEU A 287 -7.08 -15.45 6.67
C LEU A 287 -7.72 -15.24 8.05
N GLU A 288 -7.38 -14.17 8.76
CA GLU A 288 -8.10 -13.78 9.99
C GLU A 288 -9.31 -12.93 9.60
N ARG A 289 -9.05 -11.85 8.86
CA ARG A 289 -10.06 -10.90 8.41
C ARG A 289 -9.53 -10.04 7.29
N VAL A 290 -10.46 -9.50 6.53
CA VAL A 290 -10.21 -8.48 5.51
C VAL A 290 -11.33 -7.46 5.57
N GLY A 291 -10.99 -6.21 5.36
CA GLY A 291 -11.96 -5.11 5.39
C GLY A 291 -11.37 -3.84 4.81
N SER A 292 -12.20 -2.82 4.67
CA SER A 292 -11.72 -1.47 4.44
C SER A 292 -10.88 -1.00 5.63
N GLN A 293 -9.97 -0.05 5.40
CA GLN A 293 -9.19 0.56 6.47
C GLN A 293 -10.07 1.08 7.62
N ARG A 294 -11.26 1.60 7.33
CA ARG A 294 -12.18 2.13 8.36
C ARG A 294 -12.84 1.04 9.21
N GLU A 295 -12.97 -0.17 8.70
CA GLU A 295 -13.54 -1.28 9.46
C GLU A 295 -12.51 -1.86 10.42
N ILE A 296 -11.23 -1.81 10.05
CA ILE A 296 -10.13 -2.40 10.82
C ILE A 296 -9.51 -1.40 11.81
N PHE A 297 -9.37 -0.12 11.42
CA PHE A 297 -8.91 0.93 12.32
C PHE A 297 -10.09 1.68 12.94
N PRO A 298 -10.12 1.86 14.27
CA PRO A 298 -11.18 2.62 14.93
C PRO A 298 -11.19 4.06 14.38
N TYR A 299 -12.36 4.53 13.98
CA TYR A 299 -12.61 5.91 13.56
C TYR A 299 -13.70 6.54 14.44
N ALA A 300 -13.60 7.85 14.62
CA ALA A 300 -14.62 8.69 15.20
C ALA A 300 -15.78 8.64 14.22
N LYS A 301 -16.87 7.98 14.63
CA LYS A 301 -18.17 8.18 14.00
C LYS A 301 -18.50 9.66 14.20
N GLY A 302 -18.11 10.50 13.24
CA GLY A 302 -18.59 11.88 13.18
C GLY A 302 -20.11 11.84 13.26
N ARG A 303 -20.68 12.57 14.23
CA ARG A 303 -22.10 12.87 14.25
C ARG A 303 -22.47 13.41 12.87
N ALA A 304 -23.50 12.82 12.27
CA ALA A 304 -24.13 13.31 11.06
C ALA A 304 -24.51 14.79 11.18
#